data_AF-A0A0G4EVQ6-F1
#
_entry.id   AF-A0A0G4EVQ6-F1
#
_cell.length_a   1.000
_cell.length_b   1.000
_cell.length_c   1.000
_cell.angle_alpha   90.00
_cell.angle_beta   90.00
_cell.angle_gamma   90.00
#
_symmetry.space_group_name_H-M   'P 1'
#
loop_
_entity.id
_entity.type
_entity.pdbx_description
1 polymer ?
#
loop_
_entity_poly.entity_id
_entity_poly.type
_entity_poly.pdbx_seq_one_letter_code
_entity_poly.pdbx_strand_id
1 'polypeptide(L)'
;MTLQLFDWRSPPTPSPSAVLRVLPILALRAVQLPHTEGRFHLHEPRYRRLVKDVTEKDSLFGLLLIDPHRRLAAIGSVLEIIDVQKWADGRYDVQARGKERFRLIQVLQEENEDLERYLTGVVEIIEVDTDFDEDDRRYDNSGQPADNRVTLAWLRRAIWNSCEEIISLHGMLYGGRHTPLQQSWSRLHPMDTSFVFGDMLNVPVFIRQLMLQTTSTRQRLEYLLRILSADRRFRDAQVYLKTAFLKAGKQTEADEAGEQPKQQAAQWPFGESAAVTSVVFQDQLEIEPISGTAAARVSAEGTDG
;
A
#
# COMPACT_ATOMS: atom_id res chain seq x y z
N MET A 1 18.74 -1.54 4.67
CA MET A 1 18.29 -1.23 3.30
C MET A 1 18.68 0.22 3.02
N THR A 2 19.21 0.52 1.84
CA THR A 2 19.67 1.87 1.46
C THR A 2 18.90 2.33 0.23
N LEU A 3 18.49 3.61 0.20
CA LEU A 3 17.82 4.18 -0.97
C LEU A 3 18.73 4.14 -2.19
N GLN A 4 18.27 3.53 -3.27
CA GLN A 4 18.95 3.61 -4.57
C GLN A 4 18.33 4.73 -5.40
N LEU A 5 19.15 5.72 -5.76
CA LEU A 5 18.76 6.80 -6.65
C LEU A 5 19.36 6.54 -8.04
N PHE A 6 18.66 7.00 -9.07
CA PHE A 6 19.15 6.96 -10.44
C PHE A 6 20.26 8.01 -10.62
N ASP A 7 21.42 7.56 -11.09
CA ASP A 7 22.53 8.43 -11.44
C ASP A 7 22.71 8.47 -12.96
N TRP A 8 22.39 9.62 -13.55
CA TRP A 8 22.52 9.83 -14.98
C TRP A 8 23.99 9.84 -15.46
N ARG A 9 24.96 10.09 -14.56
CA ARG A 9 26.40 10.08 -14.88
C ARG A 9 26.98 8.69 -14.96
N SER A 10 26.28 7.72 -14.38
CA SER A 10 26.68 6.31 -14.35
C SER A 10 25.43 5.45 -14.50
N PRO A 11 24.80 5.49 -15.70
CA PRO A 11 23.57 4.76 -15.93
C PRO A 11 23.78 3.26 -15.69
N PRO A 12 22.83 2.57 -15.05
CA PRO A 12 22.98 1.16 -14.77
C PRO A 12 23.06 0.36 -16.07
N THR A 13 23.97 -0.59 -16.12
CA THR A 13 24.06 -1.53 -17.23
C THR A 13 22.89 -2.53 -17.14
N PRO A 14 22.12 -2.73 -18.23
CA PRO A 14 21.09 -3.77 -18.24
C PRO A 14 21.67 -5.16 -17.96
N SER A 15 20.89 -6.02 -17.31
CA SER A 15 21.27 -7.43 -17.16
C SER A 15 21.35 -8.13 -18.54
N PRO A 16 22.19 -9.18 -18.71
CA PRO A 16 22.36 -9.85 -20.00
C PRO A 16 21.06 -10.40 -20.63
N SER A 17 20.10 -10.80 -19.79
CA SER A 17 18.78 -11.29 -20.19
C SER A 17 17.66 -10.30 -19.91
N ALA A 18 17.99 -9.01 -19.77
CA ALA A 18 17.03 -7.96 -19.43
C ALA A 18 15.95 -7.81 -20.49
N VAL A 19 14.69 -7.79 -20.05
CA VAL A 19 13.58 -7.32 -20.88
C VAL A 19 13.53 -5.80 -20.78
N LEU A 20 13.94 -5.11 -21.85
CA LEU A 20 13.90 -3.66 -21.94
C LEU A 20 12.56 -3.17 -22.50
N ARG A 21 12.02 -2.11 -21.90
CA ARG A 21 10.82 -1.41 -22.40
C ARG A 21 11.02 0.10 -22.38
N VAL A 22 10.32 0.80 -23.26
CA VAL A 22 10.22 2.26 -23.20
C VAL A 22 8.88 2.60 -22.57
N LEU A 23 8.89 3.27 -21.42
CA LEU A 23 7.68 3.65 -20.69
C LEU A 23 7.56 5.17 -20.54
N PRO A 24 6.35 5.74 -20.70
CA PRO A 24 6.00 7.01 -20.10
C PRO A 24 6.15 6.91 -18.57
N ILE A 25 6.79 7.89 -17.95
CA ILE A 25 7.11 7.90 -16.53
C ILE A 25 6.35 9.05 -15.83
N LEU A 26 5.51 8.65 -14.89
CA LEU A 26 4.87 9.51 -13.90
C LEU A 26 5.81 9.63 -12.70
N ALA A 27 6.57 10.72 -12.63
CA ALA A 27 7.47 10.99 -11.51
C ALA A 27 6.76 11.76 -10.39
N LEU A 28 6.46 11.09 -9.28
CA LEU A 28 5.71 11.67 -8.15
C LEU A 28 6.40 11.39 -6.81
N ARG A 29 5.99 12.13 -5.77
CA ARG A 29 6.40 11.86 -4.38
C ARG A 29 5.58 10.73 -3.76
N ALA A 30 5.34 9.67 -4.54
CA ALA A 30 4.50 8.54 -4.22
C ALA A 30 5.15 7.25 -4.70
N VAL A 31 4.78 6.15 -4.04
CA VAL A 31 5.22 4.79 -4.36
C VAL A 31 4.00 3.90 -4.31
N GLN A 32 3.84 3.04 -5.31
CA GLN A 32 2.83 1.99 -5.35
C GLN A 32 3.55 0.67 -5.58
N LEU A 33 3.20 -0.34 -4.79
CA LEU A 33 3.82 -1.65 -4.88
C LEU A 33 3.11 -2.51 -5.94
N PRO A 34 3.78 -3.53 -6.50
CA PRO A 34 3.12 -4.51 -7.36
C PRO A 34 1.90 -5.14 -6.69
N HIS A 35 0.88 -5.48 -7.49
CA HIS A 35 -0.38 -6.10 -7.07
C HIS A 35 -1.28 -5.24 -6.17
N THR A 36 -0.92 -3.98 -5.88
CA THR A 36 -1.75 -3.04 -5.14
C THR A 36 -2.39 -2.01 -6.08
N GLU A 37 -3.46 -1.37 -5.62
CA GLU A 37 -4.17 -0.33 -6.38
C GLU A 37 -3.99 1.03 -5.71
N GLY A 38 -3.89 2.07 -6.54
CA GLY A 38 -3.73 3.44 -6.08
C GLY A 38 -4.54 4.39 -6.94
N ARG A 39 -4.87 5.55 -6.36
CA ARG A 39 -5.55 6.65 -7.04
C ARG A 39 -4.64 7.87 -7.13
N PHE A 40 -4.60 8.49 -8.29
CA PHE A 40 -3.77 9.65 -8.59
C PHE A 40 -4.63 10.81 -9.08
N HIS A 41 -4.56 11.93 -8.36
CA HIS A 41 -5.17 13.19 -8.78
C HIS A 41 -4.16 14.00 -9.61
N LEU A 42 -4.33 13.99 -10.93
CA LEU A 42 -3.39 14.54 -11.90
C LEU A 42 -3.90 15.87 -12.45
N HIS A 43 -3.25 16.96 -12.02
CA HIS A 43 -3.65 18.32 -12.38
C HIS A 43 -2.72 18.95 -13.42
N GLU A 44 -1.45 18.56 -13.43
CA GLU A 44 -0.41 19.11 -14.31
C GLU A 44 -0.65 18.73 -15.78
N PRO A 45 -0.60 19.69 -16.74
CA PRO A 45 -0.88 19.43 -18.15
C PRO A 45 -0.10 18.26 -18.75
N ARG A 46 1.18 18.14 -18.41
CA ARG A 46 2.05 17.04 -18.86
C ARG A 46 1.52 15.65 -18.45
N TYR A 47 0.94 15.50 -17.27
CA TYR A 47 0.41 14.22 -16.81
C TYR A 47 -0.95 13.92 -17.42
N ARG A 48 -1.77 14.94 -17.73
CA ARG A 48 -2.99 14.73 -18.53
C ARG A 48 -2.65 14.18 -19.91
N ARG A 49 -1.58 14.70 -20.52
CA ARG A 49 -1.07 14.19 -21.79
C ARG A 49 -0.58 12.75 -21.66
N LEU A 50 0.16 12.43 -20.59
CA LEU A 50 0.56 11.05 -20.29
C LEU A 50 -0.66 10.12 -20.26
N VAL A 51 -1.68 10.45 -19.48
CA VAL A 51 -2.90 9.63 -19.35
C VAL A 51 -3.55 9.41 -20.72
N LYS A 52 -3.74 10.48 -21.50
CA LYS A 52 -4.31 10.37 -22.83
C LYS A 52 -3.47 9.43 -23.73
N ASP A 53 -2.16 9.66 -23.77
CA ASP A 53 -1.25 8.92 -24.65
C ASP A 53 -1.16 7.43 -24.29
N VAL A 54 -1.27 7.06 -23.01
CA VAL A 54 -1.22 5.64 -22.59
C VAL A 54 -2.58 4.95 -22.72
N THR A 55 -3.69 5.64 -22.47
CA THR A 55 -5.04 5.07 -22.67
C THR A 55 -5.33 4.77 -24.15
N GLU A 56 -4.72 5.49 -25.09
CA GLU A 56 -4.79 5.20 -26.52
C GLU A 56 -3.88 4.01 -26.95
N LYS A 57 -3.04 3.49 -26.04
CA LYS A 57 -2.07 2.40 -26.30
C LYS A 57 -2.39 1.16 -25.48
N ASP A 58 -1.54 0.84 -24.50
CA ASP A 58 -1.60 -0.36 -23.66
C ASP A 58 -2.03 -0.05 -22.22
N SER A 59 -2.36 1.21 -21.91
CA SER A 59 -2.70 1.70 -20.58
C SER A 59 -1.60 1.51 -19.53
N LEU A 60 -0.34 1.32 -19.96
CA LEU A 60 0.80 1.14 -19.08
C LEU A 60 1.65 2.40 -18.94
N PHE A 61 2.08 2.68 -17.72
CA PHE A 61 3.06 3.73 -17.42
C PHE A 61 3.94 3.33 -16.25
N GLY A 62 5.13 3.91 -16.14
CA GLY A 62 5.99 3.74 -14.97
C GLY A 62 5.67 4.79 -13.91
N LEU A 63 5.43 4.38 -12.66
CA LEU A 63 5.48 5.27 -11.51
C LEU A 63 6.88 5.23 -10.91
N LEU A 64 7.48 6.39 -10.71
CA LEU A 64 8.82 6.51 -10.15
C LEU A 64 8.89 7.59 -9.07
N LEU A 65 9.49 7.26 -7.93
CA LEU A 65 9.65 8.22 -6.85
C LEU A 65 10.62 9.34 -7.27
N ILE A 66 10.17 10.58 -7.11
CA ILE A 66 11.06 11.76 -7.14
C ILE A 66 11.22 12.31 -5.72
N ASP A 67 12.46 12.51 -5.29
CA ASP A 67 12.78 13.03 -3.96
C ASP A 67 12.65 14.57 -3.89
N PRO A 68 12.75 15.19 -2.70
CA PRO A 68 12.69 16.64 -2.54
C PRO A 68 13.78 17.41 -3.31
N HIS A 69 14.88 16.75 -3.65
CA HIS A 69 16.01 17.28 -4.41
C HIS A 69 15.89 17.01 -5.91
N ARG A 70 14.70 16.59 -6.38
CA ARG A 70 14.39 16.26 -7.77
C ARG A 70 15.18 15.08 -8.33
N ARG A 71 15.71 14.21 -7.46
CA ARG A 71 16.40 12.99 -7.88
C ARG A 71 15.38 11.86 -8.01
N LEU A 72 15.54 11.11 -9.09
CA LEU A 72 14.71 9.95 -9.41
C LEU A 72 15.21 8.72 -8.64
N ALA A 73 14.31 7.88 -8.15
CA ALA A 73 14.68 6.57 -7.63
C ALA A 73 15.16 5.64 -8.76
N ALA A 74 16.05 4.70 -8.46
CA ALA A 74 16.56 3.75 -9.46
C ALA A 74 15.52 2.70 -9.89
N ILE A 75 14.53 2.42 -9.04
CA ILE A 75 13.52 1.38 -9.24
C ILE A 75 12.14 2.00 -9.06
N GLY A 76 11.24 1.69 -9.99
CA GLY A 76 9.82 2.08 -9.99
C GLY A 76 8.91 0.87 -10.21
N SER A 77 7.61 1.16 -10.38
CA SER A 77 6.58 0.15 -10.67
C SER A 77 5.91 0.45 -12.00
N VAL A 78 5.74 -0.56 -12.83
CA VAL A 78 4.84 -0.49 -13.98
C VAL A 78 3.42 -0.55 -13.45
N LEU A 79 2.62 0.44 -13.79
CA LEU A 79 1.21 0.55 -13.43
C LEU A 79 0.35 0.42 -14.68
N GLU A 80 -0.79 -0.25 -14.53
CA GLU A 80 -1.86 -0.35 -15.53
C GLU A 80 -3.04 0.50 -15.07
N ILE A 81 -3.53 1.39 -15.94
CA ILE A 81 -4.75 2.17 -15.68
C ILE A 81 -5.96 1.24 -15.67
N ILE A 82 -6.74 1.29 -14.59
CA ILE A 82 -7.99 0.55 -14.42
C ILE A 82 -9.19 1.44 -14.74
N ASP A 83 -9.17 2.68 -14.25
CA ASP A 83 -10.26 3.63 -14.42
C ASP A 83 -9.73 5.07 -14.52
N VAL A 84 -10.46 5.90 -15.26
CA VAL A 84 -10.11 7.29 -15.52
C VAL A 84 -11.37 8.16 -15.44
N GLN A 85 -11.38 9.06 -14.46
CA GLN A 85 -12.40 10.09 -14.35
C GLN A 85 -11.82 11.44 -14.77
N LYS A 86 -12.40 12.04 -15.81
CA LYS A 86 -12.04 13.40 -16.26
C LYS A 86 -12.98 14.42 -15.64
N TRP A 87 -12.42 15.45 -15.02
CA TRP A 87 -13.16 16.57 -14.44
C TRP A 87 -13.37 17.69 -15.47
N ALA A 88 -14.39 18.54 -15.23
CA ALA A 88 -14.78 19.64 -16.13
C ALA A 88 -13.66 20.69 -16.33
N ASP A 89 -12.79 20.86 -15.33
CA ASP A 89 -11.61 21.75 -15.39
C ASP A 89 -10.38 21.11 -16.04
N GLY A 90 -10.52 19.87 -16.53
CA GLY A 90 -9.48 19.13 -17.21
C GLY A 90 -8.56 18.34 -16.28
N ARG A 91 -8.81 18.27 -14.96
CA ARG A 91 -8.11 17.34 -14.07
C ARG A 91 -8.49 15.89 -14.37
N TYR A 92 -7.62 14.96 -14.00
CA TYR A 92 -7.87 13.54 -14.08
C TYR A 92 -7.72 12.88 -12.71
N ASP A 93 -8.68 12.05 -12.34
CA ASP A 93 -8.49 11.03 -11.31
C ASP A 93 -8.25 9.70 -12.01
N VAL A 94 -7.09 9.11 -11.75
CA VAL A 94 -6.68 7.85 -12.36
C VAL A 94 -6.58 6.79 -11.28
N GLN A 95 -7.31 5.69 -11.44
CA GLN A 95 -7.08 4.47 -10.66
C GLN A 95 -6.17 3.55 -11.46
N ALA A 96 -5.11 3.05 -10.83
CA ALA A 96 -4.14 2.18 -11.49
C ALA A 96 -3.70 1.03 -10.57
N ARG A 97 -3.34 -0.11 -11.17
CA ARG A 97 -2.84 -1.31 -10.50
C ARG A 97 -1.36 -1.52 -10.76
N GLY A 98 -0.60 -1.85 -9.72
CA GLY A 98 0.79 -2.26 -9.85
C GLY A 98 0.90 -3.62 -10.53
N LYS A 99 1.73 -3.71 -11.56
CA LYS A 99 1.98 -4.94 -12.32
C LYS A 99 3.27 -5.59 -11.89
N GLU A 100 4.37 -4.87 -12.06
CA GLU A 100 5.72 -5.38 -11.90
C GLU A 100 6.67 -4.23 -11.58
N ARG A 101 7.88 -4.57 -11.13
CA ARG A 101 8.92 -3.58 -10.87
C ARG A 101 9.76 -3.36 -12.12
N PHE A 102 10.36 -2.19 -12.22
CA PHE A 102 11.36 -1.91 -13.23
C PHE A 102 12.55 -1.14 -12.65
N ARG A 103 13.71 -1.31 -13.25
CA ARG A 103 14.89 -0.47 -13.05
C ARG A 103 14.99 0.56 -14.17
N LEU A 104 15.15 1.83 -13.82
CA LEU A 104 15.37 2.88 -14.81
C LEU A 104 16.80 2.78 -15.36
N ILE A 105 16.92 2.57 -16.67
CA ILE A 105 18.21 2.47 -17.37
C ILE A 105 18.62 3.82 -17.94
N GLN A 106 17.69 4.50 -18.59
CA GLN A 106 17.95 5.76 -19.26
C GLN A 106 16.69 6.62 -19.28
N VAL A 107 16.83 7.93 -19.07
CA VAL A 107 15.78 8.91 -19.37
C VAL A 107 16.00 9.40 -20.80
N LEU A 108 14.95 9.32 -21.63
CA LEU A 108 15.02 9.64 -23.06
C LEU A 108 14.75 11.11 -23.38
N GLN A 109 14.53 11.96 -22.37
CA GLN A 109 14.35 13.39 -22.56
C GLN A 109 15.63 14.16 -22.26
N GLU A 110 16.07 14.92 -23.27
CA GLU A 110 17.03 16.00 -23.14
C GLU A 110 16.36 17.20 -22.43
N GLU A 111 17.17 17.95 -21.68
CA GLU A 111 16.80 19.19 -20.98
C GLU A 111 16.11 20.18 -21.93
N ASN A 112 14.80 20.10 -22.03
CA ASN A 112 13.99 21.23 -22.47
C ASN A 112 13.48 21.89 -21.18
N GLU A 113 13.82 23.16 -21.02
CA GLU A 113 13.46 24.01 -19.87
C GLU A 113 11.93 24.17 -19.69
N ASP A 114 11.16 23.72 -20.68
CA ASP A 114 9.72 23.70 -20.65
C ASP A 114 9.19 22.40 -20.01
N LEU A 115 8.62 22.53 -18.81
CA LEU A 115 7.88 21.50 -18.05
C LEU A 115 6.66 20.92 -18.79
N GLU A 116 6.57 21.05 -20.11
CA GLU A 116 5.43 20.69 -20.95
C GLU A 116 5.33 19.19 -21.26
N ARG A 117 6.42 18.42 -21.10
CA ARG A 117 6.43 16.99 -21.40
C ARG A 117 6.57 16.13 -20.14
N TYR A 118 5.92 14.97 -20.16
CA TYR A 118 6.14 13.92 -19.17
C TYR A 118 7.42 13.16 -19.51
N LEU A 119 8.08 12.58 -18.51
CA LEU A 119 9.31 11.82 -18.71
C LEU A 119 9.05 10.55 -19.51
N THR A 120 10.01 10.13 -20.33
CA THR A 120 10.02 8.81 -20.95
C THR A 120 11.33 8.14 -20.59
N GLY A 121 11.31 6.86 -20.23
CA GLY A 121 12.50 6.12 -19.83
C GLY A 121 12.61 4.76 -20.52
N VAL A 122 13.85 4.36 -20.83
CA VAL A 122 14.21 2.96 -21.06
C VAL A 122 14.31 2.31 -19.69
N VAL A 123 13.57 1.23 -19.50
CA VAL A 123 13.51 0.50 -18.25
C VAL A 123 13.81 -0.97 -18.47
N GLU A 124 14.41 -1.60 -17.48
CA GLU A 124 14.58 -3.05 -17.37
C GLU A 124 13.51 -3.60 -16.43
N ILE A 125 12.73 -4.57 -16.89
CA ILE A 125 11.74 -5.25 -16.05
C ILE A 125 12.43 -6.19 -15.05
N ILE A 126 11.99 -6.16 -13.80
CA ILE A 126 12.51 -7.03 -12.73
C ILE A 126 11.45 -8.11 -12.45
N GLU A 127 11.56 -9.23 -13.15
CA GLU A 127 10.56 -10.32 -13.13
C GLU A 127 10.67 -11.23 -11.88
N VAL A 128 11.86 -11.30 -11.27
CA VAL A 128 12.25 -12.41 -10.40
C VAL A 128 12.92 -11.84 -9.15
N ASP A 129 12.43 -12.22 -7.97
CA ASP A 129 13.15 -11.97 -6.72
C ASP A 129 14.35 -12.89 -6.58
N THR A 130 15.32 -12.51 -5.74
CA THR A 130 16.56 -13.28 -5.56
C THR A 130 16.38 -14.56 -4.73
N ASP A 131 15.26 -14.68 -4.03
CA ASP A 131 14.94 -15.81 -3.14
C ASP A 131 13.60 -16.45 -3.53
N PHE A 132 13.69 -17.72 -3.92
CA PHE A 132 12.54 -18.60 -4.04
C PHE A 132 12.72 -19.70 -3.02
N ASP A 133 11.79 -19.81 -2.07
CA ASP A 133 11.61 -21.10 -1.42
C ASP A 133 10.91 -21.99 -2.46
N GLU A 134 11.61 -23.00 -2.99
CA GLU A 134 11.00 -24.08 -3.80
C GLU A 134 9.96 -24.90 -3.00
N ASP A 135 9.81 -24.60 -1.71
CA ASP A 135 9.08 -25.41 -0.74
C ASP A 135 7.65 -24.94 -0.51
N ASP A 136 6.78 -25.44 -1.38
CA ASP A 136 5.42 -25.87 -1.00
C ASP A 136 5.48 -27.27 -0.31
N ARG A 137 6.57 -27.58 0.41
CA ARG A 137 6.76 -28.89 1.06
C ARG A 137 5.77 -29.04 2.22
N ARG A 138 4.92 -30.06 2.07
CA ARG A 138 4.00 -30.66 3.03
C ARG A 138 4.34 -30.33 4.49
N TYR A 139 3.50 -29.51 5.09
CA TYR A 139 3.28 -29.50 6.53
C TYR A 139 2.92 -30.92 6.99
N ASP A 140 3.41 -31.34 8.15
CA ASP A 140 2.86 -32.52 8.79
C ASP A 140 1.39 -32.29 9.20
N ASN A 141 0.73 -33.33 9.70
CA ASN A 141 -0.67 -33.24 10.13
C ASN A 141 -0.90 -32.25 11.30
N SER A 142 0.17 -31.68 11.88
CA SER A 142 0.12 -30.67 12.94
C SER A 142 0.34 -29.24 12.43
N GLY A 143 0.68 -29.06 11.15
CA GLY A 143 0.94 -27.76 10.57
C GLY A 143 2.34 -27.20 10.88
N GLN A 144 3.27 -28.01 11.41
CA GLN A 144 4.62 -27.55 11.75
C GLN A 144 5.65 -27.92 10.67
N PRO A 145 6.60 -27.02 10.37
CA PRO A 145 7.73 -27.34 9.51
C PRO A 145 8.67 -28.34 10.23
N ALA A 146 9.05 -29.41 9.52
CA ALA A 146 9.84 -30.53 10.07
C ALA A 146 11.31 -30.17 10.44
N ASP A 147 11.77 -28.99 10.05
CA ASP A 147 13.07 -28.42 10.40
C ASP A 147 12.75 -27.02 10.92
N ASN A 148 13.38 -26.57 12.01
CA ASN A 148 13.09 -25.32 12.73
C ASN A 148 13.48 -24.05 11.92
N ARG A 149 13.42 -24.14 10.59
CA ARG A 149 13.72 -23.11 9.60
C ARG A 149 12.53 -22.20 9.41
N VAL A 150 12.79 -20.91 9.46
CA VAL A 150 11.84 -19.86 9.07
C VAL A 150 11.68 -19.91 7.54
N THR A 151 10.54 -20.37 7.04
CA THR A 151 10.21 -20.36 5.60
C THR A 151 9.46 -19.08 5.21
N LEU A 152 9.42 -18.76 3.92
CA LEU A 152 8.59 -17.69 3.37
C LEU A 152 7.10 -17.92 3.68
N ALA A 153 6.64 -19.17 3.64
CA ALA A 153 5.27 -19.54 3.97
C ALA A 153 4.95 -19.30 5.47
N TRP A 154 5.91 -19.60 6.36
CA TRP A 154 5.80 -19.26 7.78
C TRP A 154 5.75 -17.74 7.98
N LEU A 155 6.65 -16.99 7.35
CA LEU A 155 6.70 -15.52 7.46
C LEU A 155 5.38 -14.88 7.00
N ARG A 156 4.84 -15.35 5.87
CA ARG A 156 3.51 -14.94 5.40
C ARG A 156 2.43 -15.18 6.47
N ARG A 157 2.39 -16.40 7.04
CA ARG A 157 1.38 -16.75 8.05
C ARG A 157 1.54 -15.91 9.31
N ALA A 158 2.77 -15.66 9.73
CA ALA A 158 3.09 -14.82 10.88
C ALA A 158 2.62 -13.36 10.68
N ILE A 159 2.79 -12.79 9.48
CA ILE A 159 2.27 -11.46 9.14
C ILE A 159 0.75 -11.42 9.24
N TRP A 160 0.07 -12.37 8.59
CA TRP A 160 -1.39 -12.47 8.66
C TRP A 160 -1.90 -12.52 10.10
N ASN A 161 -1.35 -13.43 10.91
CA ASN A 161 -1.74 -13.57 12.31
C ASN A 161 -1.46 -12.29 13.12
N SER A 162 -0.33 -11.62 12.89
CA SER A 162 0.01 -10.38 13.57
C SER A 162 -1.00 -9.27 13.26
N CYS A 163 -1.46 -9.16 12.02
CA CYS A 163 -2.48 -8.19 11.65
C CYS A 163 -3.84 -8.49 12.31
N GLU A 164 -4.28 -9.75 12.33
CA GLU A 164 -5.52 -10.16 13.03
C GLU A 164 -5.46 -9.84 14.53
N GLU A 165 -4.31 -10.09 15.18
CA GLU A 165 -4.10 -9.73 16.59
C GLU A 165 -4.15 -8.21 16.80
N ILE A 166 -3.50 -7.43 15.93
CA ILE A 166 -3.54 -5.96 16.00
C ILE A 166 -4.97 -5.42 15.86
N ILE A 167 -5.77 -5.98 14.95
CA ILE A 167 -7.19 -5.63 14.79
C ILE A 167 -7.97 -5.95 16.07
N SER A 168 -7.74 -7.13 16.64
CA SER A 168 -8.39 -7.57 17.88
C SER A 168 -8.05 -6.64 19.05
N LEU A 169 -6.76 -6.31 19.24
CA LEU A 169 -6.31 -5.39 20.28
C LEU A 169 -6.89 -3.98 20.10
N HIS A 170 -6.98 -3.51 18.86
CA HIS A 170 -7.63 -2.25 18.55
C HIS A 170 -9.11 -2.24 18.97
N GLY A 171 -9.82 -3.36 18.80
CA GLY A 171 -11.19 -3.55 19.28
C GLY A 171 -11.34 -3.50 20.78
N MET A 172 -10.41 -4.10 21.51
CA MET A 172 -10.39 -4.00 22.98
C MET A 172 -10.13 -2.56 23.46
N LEU A 173 -9.32 -1.79 22.72
CA LEU A 173 -9.00 -0.41 23.05
C LEU A 173 -10.12 0.58 22.79
N TYR A 174 -10.85 0.44 21.68
CA TYR A 174 -11.78 1.49 21.23
C TYR A 174 -13.22 1.04 21.05
N GLY A 175 -13.53 -0.26 21.22
CA GLY A 175 -14.92 -0.76 21.19
C GLY A 175 -15.64 -0.61 19.84
N GLY A 176 -14.90 -0.33 18.77
CA GLY A 176 -15.44 -0.13 17.43
C GLY A 176 -15.68 -1.44 16.67
N ARG A 177 -16.58 -1.40 15.67
CA ARG A 177 -16.62 -2.43 14.63
C ARG A 177 -15.35 -2.31 13.81
N HIS A 178 -14.57 -3.38 13.70
CA HIS A 178 -13.44 -3.43 12.79
C HIS A 178 -13.82 -4.15 11.53
N THR A 179 -13.40 -3.60 10.41
CA THR A 179 -13.49 -4.28 9.13
C THR A 179 -12.47 -5.42 9.14
N PRO A 180 -12.89 -6.69 9.02
CA PRO A 180 -11.95 -7.80 8.98
C PRO A 180 -11.06 -7.69 7.74
N LEU A 181 -9.89 -8.31 7.82
CA LEU A 181 -9.03 -8.47 6.65
C LEU A 181 -9.77 -9.22 5.54
N GLN A 182 -9.46 -8.88 4.29
CA GLN A 182 -9.97 -9.61 3.15
C GLN A 182 -9.45 -11.07 3.23
N GLN A 183 -10.37 -12.03 3.36
CA GLN A 183 -10.02 -13.44 3.61
C GLN A 183 -9.15 -14.05 2.51
N SER A 184 -9.26 -13.57 1.26
CA SER A 184 -8.41 -14.00 0.15
C SER A 184 -6.93 -13.70 0.39
N TRP A 185 -6.59 -12.68 1.18
CA TRP A 185 -5.21 -12.30 1.45
C TRP A 185 -4.45 -13.34 2.27
N SER A 186 -5.16 -14.19 3.04
CA SER A 186 -4.57 -15.30 3.79
C SER A 186 -3.88 -16.34 2.91
N ARG A 187 -4.19 -16.36 1.60
CA ARG A 187 -3.68 -17.33 0.62
C ARG A 187 -2.72 -16.73 -0.40
N LEU A 188 -2.38 -15.44 -0.30
CA LEU A 188 -1.43 -14.80 -1.23
C LEU A 188 -0.09 -15.55 -1.27
N HIS A 189 0.58 -15.48 -2.42
CA HIS A 189 1.97 -15.92 -2.51
C HIS A 189 2.84 -15.06 -1.56
N PRO A 190 3.94 -15.57 -0.98
CA PRO A 190 4.77 -14.78 -0.06
C PRO A 190 5.27 -13.45 -0.67
N MET A 191 5.58 -13.44 -1.97
CA MET A 191 5.94 -12.21 -2.68
C MET A 191 4.80 -11.20 -2.66
N ASP A 192 3.61 -11.61 -3.10
CA ASP A 192 2.41 -10.76 -3.12
C ASP A 192 2.05 -10.28 -1.73
N THR A 193 2.19 -11.15 -0.72
CA THR A 193 2.00 -10.79 0.70
C THR A 193 2.91 -9.64 1.08
N SER A 194 4.18 -9.68 0.69
CA SER A 194 5.14 -8.62 1.01
C SER A 194 4.77 -7.27 0.38
N PHE A 195 4.11 -7.27 -0.77
CA PHE A 195 3.68 -6.03 -1.43
C PHE A 195 2.32 -5.55 -0.91
N VAL A 196 1.31 -6.42 -0.84
CA VAL A 196 -0.03 -6.08 -0.36
C VAL A 196 0.02 -5.57 1.08
N PHE A 197 0.66 -6.29 1.99
CA PHE A 197 0.80 -5.82 3.38
C PHE A 197 1.75 -4.64 3.51
N GLY A 198 2.73 -4.50 2.61
CA GLY A 198 3.63 -3.35 2.58
C GLY A 198 2.95 -2.04 2.21
N ASP A 199 1.94 -2.08 1.35
CA ASP A 199 1.17 -0.88 0.94
C ASP A 199 -0.01 -0.59 1.87
N MET A 200 -0.59 -1.64 2.43
CA MET A 200 -1.65 -1.57 3.44
C MET A 200 -1.20 -0.85 4.73
N LEU A 201 0.06 -1.00 5.11
CA LEU A 201 0.60 -0.31 6.28
C LEU A 201 0.85 1.17 5.98
N ASN A 202 0.40 2.04 6.88
CA ASN A 202 0.66 3.48 6.81
C ASN A 202 2.11 3.79 7.22
N VAL A 203 3.06 3.40 6.38
CA VAL A 203 4.50 3.67 6.55
C VAL A 203 4.95 4.84 5.68
N PRO A 204 5.99 5.58 6.10
CA PRO A 204 6.55 6.67 5.28
C PRO A 204 6.90 6.22 3.87
N VAL A 205 6.74 7.12 2.88
CA VAL A 205 6.99 6.81 1.46
C VAL A 205 8.38 6.23 1.20
N PHE A 206 9.38 6.67 1.96
CA PHE A 206 10.73 6.12 1.90
C PHE A 206 10.79 4.63 2.26
N ILE A 207 10.02 4.19 3.26
CA ILE A 207 9.94 2.78 3.63
C ILE A 207 9.29 1.96 2.51
N ARG A 208 8.22 2.47 1.87
CA ARG A 208 7.64 1.83 0.68
C ARG A 208 8.63 1.75 -0.47
N GLN A 209 9.44 2.79 -0.69
CA GLN A 209 10.49 2.75 -1.70
C GLN A 209 11.57 1.70 -1.38
N LEU A 210 11.96 1.55 -0.11
CA LEU A 210 12.87 0.48 0.30
C LEU A 210 12.26 -0.90 0.07
N MET A 211 10.97 -1.09 0.37
CA MET A 211 10.26 -2.33 0.04
C MET A 211 10.30 -2.60 -1.47
N LEU A 212 9.98 -1.60 -2.29
CA LEU A 212 9.99 -1.73 -3.74
C LEU A 212 11.38 -2.11 -4.29
N GLN A 213 12.44 -1.50 -3.75
CA GLN A 213 13.83 -1.74 -4.17
C GLN A 213 14.41 -3.07 -3.72
N THR A 214 13.82 -3.69 -2.71
CA THR A 214 14.36 -4.92 -2.14
C THR A 214 13.95 -6.10 -2.99
N THR A 215 14.92 -6.82 -3.55
CA THR A 215 14.69 -8.00 -4.40
C THR A 215 14.58 -9.30 -3.62
N SER A 216 14.70 -9.29 -2.29
CA SER A 216 14.44 -10.46 -1.45
C SER A 216 13.06 -10.39 -0.83
N THR A 217 12.17 -11.33 -1.17
CA THR A 217 10.86 -11.51 -0.54
C THR A 217 11.02 -11.72 0.97
N ARG A 218 11.98 -12.56 1.39
CA ARG A 218 12.27 -12.83 2.80
C ARG A 218 12.57 -11.55 3.56
N GLN A 219 13.50 -10.73 3.05
CA GLN A 219 13.87 -9.47 3.69
C GLN A 219 12.68 -8.52 3.82
N ARG A 220 11.81 -8.44 2.81
CA ARG A 220 10.58 -7.63 2.90
C ARG A 220 9.65 -8.16 3.98
N LEU A 221 9.36 -9.47 4.00
CA LEU A 221 8.48 -10.07 5.00
C LEU A 221 9.03 -9.96 6.43
N GLU A 222 10.32 -10.20 6.64
CA GLU A 222 10.96 -10.04 7.95
C GLU A 222 10.89 -8.58 8.43
N TYR A 223 11.07 -7.62 7.53
CA TYR A 223 10.94 -6.22 7.86
C TYR A 223 9.50 -5.84 8.24
N LEU A 224 8.50 -6.32 7.48
CA LEU A 224 7.09 -6.13 7.83
C LEU A 224 6.76 -6.74 9.19
N LEU A 225 7.23 -7.94 9.46
CA LEU A 225 7.00 -8.60 10.75
C LEU A 225 7.61 -7.81 11.91
N ARG A 226 8.78 -7.17 11.72
CA ARG A 226 9.37 -6.28 12.73
C ARG A 226 8.49 -5.07 13.01
N ILE A 227 7.93 -4.44 11.98
CA ILE A 227 6.99 -3.31 12.13
C ILE A 227 5.76 -3.77 12.91
N LEU A 228 5.11 -4.85 12.46
CA LEU A 228 3.91 -5.39 13.09
C LEU A 228 4.16 -5.83 14.53
N SER A 229 5.32 -6.43 14.82
CA SER A 229 5.68 -6.85 16.18
C SER A 229 5.81 -5.66 17.13
N ALA A 230 6.42 -4.56 16.67
CA ALA A 230 6.52 -3.34 17.48
C ALA A 230 5.13 -2.74 17.74
N ASP A 231 4.30 -2.71 16.70
CA ASP A 231 2.95 -2.17 16.73
C ASP A 231 1.99 -2.96 17.65
N ARG A 232 2.07 -4.29 17.57
CA ARG A 232 1.37 -5.21 18.49
C ARG A 232 1.77 -4.97 19.93
N ARG A 233 3.08 -4.95 20.24
CA ARG A 233 3.57 -4.73 21.62
C ARG A 233 3.09 -3.41 22.19
N PHE A 234 3.06 -2.37 21.36
CA PHE A 234 2.56 -1.06 21.75
C PHE A 234 1.07 -1.13 22.13
N ARG A 235 0.21 -1.73 21.30
CA ARG A 235 -1.22 -1.91 21.60
C ARG A 235 -1.47 -2.84 22.79
N ASP A 236 -0.73 -3.93 22.91
CA ASP A 236 -0.79 -4.83 24.05
C ASP A 236 -0.56 -4.07 25.37
N ALA A 237 0.47 -3.20 25.41
CA ALA A 237 0.75 -2.36 26.57
C ALA A 237 -0.39 -1.37 26.87
N GLN A 238 -1.01 -0.79 25.82
CA GLN A 238 -2.17 0.09 26.00
C GLN A 238 -3.39 -0.66 26.55
N VAL A 239 -3.66 -1.88 26.08
CA VAL A 239 -4.77 -2.72 26.58
C VAL A 239 -4.52 -3.06 28.05
N TYR A 240 -3.28 -3.43 28.40
CA TYR A 240 -2.90 -3.69 29.78
C TYR A 240 -3.14 -2.46 30.68
N LEU A 241 -2.72 -1.27 30.26
CA LEU A 241 -2.96 -0.03 31.02
C LEU A 241 -4.46 0.30 31.16
N LYS A 242 -5.24 0.12 30.08
CA LYS A 242 -6.69 0.33 30.09
C LYS A 242 -7.38 -0.59 31.07
N THR A 243 -7.05 -1.87 31.04
CA THR A 243 -7.62 -2.87 31.95
C THR A 243 -7.24 -2.61 33.41
N ALA A 244 -5.99 -2.23 33.68
CA ALA A 244 -5.53 -1.85 35.02
C ALA A 244 -6.24 -0.60 35.56
N PHE A 245 -6.38 0.45 34.74
CA PHE A 245 -7.07 1.69 35.11
C PHE A 245 -8.54 1.46 35.45
N LEU A 246 -9.27 0.72 34.59
CA LEU A 246 -10.68 0.40 34.82
C LEU A 246 -10.88 -0.47 36.07
N LYS A 247 -9.93 -1.37 36.37
CA LYS A 247 -9.96 -2.17 37.61
C LYS A 247 -9.74 -1.31 38.85
N ALA A 248 -8.78 -0.37 38.80
CA ALA A 248 -8.52 0.55 39.91
C ALA A 248 -9.74 1.45 40.20
N GLY A 249 -10.38 2.02 39.17
CA GLY A 249 -11.58 2.83 39.35
C GLY A 249 -12.74 2.08 40.01
N LYS A 250 -12.97 0.82 39.62
CA LYS A 250 -13.99 -0.05 40.25
C LYS A 250 -13.67 -0.40 41.70
N GLN A 251 -12.39 -0.53 42.05
CA GLN A 251 -11.95 -0.78 43.42
C GLN A 251 -12.24 0.44 44.31
N THR A 252 -11.92 1.64 43.83
CA THR A 252 -12.21 2.91 44.53
C THR A 252 -13.72 3.10 44.75
N GLU A 253 -14.55 2.83 43.74
CA GLU A 253 -16.02 2.89 43.88
C GLU A 253 -16.57 1.89 44.92
N ALA A 254 -15.96 0.70 45.04
CA ALA A 254 -16.34 -0.29 46.03
C ALA A 254 -15.92 0.09 47.46
N ASP A 255 -14.75 0.71 47.61
CA ASP A 255 -14.25 1.21 48.90
C ASP A 255 -15.02 2.46 49.36
N GLU A 256 -15.44 3.33 48.42
CA GLU A 256 -16.22 4.54 48.71
C GLU A 256 -17.73 4.27 48.91
N ALA A 257 -18.28 3.13 48.49
CA ALA A 257 -19.71 2.79 48.65
C ALA A 257 -20.21 2.71 50.12
N GLY A 258 -19.32 2.87 51.11
CA GLY A 258 -19.66 3.09 52.52
C GLY A 258 -20.01 4.54 52.89
N GLU A 259 -19.66 5.52 52.06
CA GLU A 259 -20.00 6.95 52.19
C GLU A 259 -20.70 7.42 50.90
N GLN A 260 -21.70 8.30 51.01
CA GLN A 260 -22.65 8.61 49.91
C GLN A 260 -21.96 8.89 48.54
N PRO A 261 -22.28 8.14 47.46
CA PRO A 261 -21.46 8.14 46.26
C PRO A 261 -21.75 9.32 45.34
N LYS A 262 -20.70 10.06 44.95
CA LYS A 262 -20.70 10.88 43.74
C LYS A 262 -20.36 9.98 42.55
N GLN A 263 -21.37 9.55 41.81
CA GLN A 263 -21.20 8.70 40.63
C GLN A 263 -20.43 9.45 39.53
N GLN A 264 -19.15 9.13 39.37
CA GLN A 264 -18.39 9.51 38.19
C GLN A 264 -17.51 8.32 37.81
N ALA A 265 -18.02 7.46 36.92
CA ALA A 265 -17.32 6.27 36.45
C ALA A 265 -15.95 6.65 35.89
N ALA A 266 -14.91 5.89 36.25
CA ALA A 266 -13.55 6.11 35.78
C ALA A 266 -13.48 6.05 34.25
N GLN A 267 -13.52 7.22 33.61
CA GLN A 267 -13.49 7.34 32.17
C GLN A 267 -12.05 7.22 31.68
N TRP A 268 -11.83 6.33 30.71
CA TRP A 268 -10.51 6.18 30.09
C TRP A 268 -10.09 7.52 29.45
N PRO A 269 -8.96 8.11 29.85
CA PRO A 269 -8.63 9.52 29.55
C PRO A 269 -8.22 9.76 28.10
N PHE A 270 -7.92 8.71 27.34
CA PHE A 270 -7.69 8.81 25.91
C PHE A 270 -9.03 8.58 25.20
N GLY A 271 -9.56 9.61 24.52
CA GLY A 271 -10.88 9.57 23.88
C GLY A 271 -11.07 8.40 22.90
N GLU A 272 -12.31 8.17 22.46
CA GLU A 272 -12.68 7.09 21.51
C GLU A 272 -11.90 7.16 20.18
N SER A 273 -11.30 8.32 19.89
CA SER A 273 -10.43 8.54 18.73
C SER A 273 -9.13 9.19 19.19
N ALA A 274 -8.16 8.40 19.61
CA ALA A 274 -6.77 8.81 19.52
C ALA A 274 -6.35 8.67 18.05
N ALA A 275 -6.64 9.69 17.25
CA ALA A 275 -6.13 9.88 15.91
C ALA A 275 -4.61 10.12 15.95
N VAL A 276 -3.82 9.11 16.36
CA VAL A 276 -2.35 9.15 16.38
C VAL A 276 -1.80 7.75 16.07
N THR A 277 -1.34 7.61 14.82
CA THR A 277 -0.39 6.62 14.28
C THR A 277 -0.81 5.16 14.00
N SER A 278 -1.14 4.95 12.71
CA SER A 278 -0.43 4.02 11.81
C SER A 278 -0.63 2.51 11.91
N VAL A 279 -1.87 2.04 12.03
CA VAL A 279 -2.40 0.94 11.19
C VAL A 279 -3.85 1.30 10.86
N VAL A 280 -4.04 2.44 10.19
CA VAL A 280 -5.28 2.66 9.46
C VAL A 280 -5.04 1.95 8.14
N PHE A 281 -5.58 0.75 8.04
CA PHE A 281 -5.88 0.08 6.78
C PHE A 281 -6.34 1.18 5.83
N GLN A 282 -5.63 1.41 4.71
CA GLN A 282 -6.19 2.29 3.67
C GLN A 282 -7.66 1.91 3.53
N ASP A 283 -8.56 2.89 3.74
CA ASP A 283 -10.00 2.69 3.67
C ASP A 283 -10.27 1.70 2.56
N GLN A 284 -10.71 0.50 2.93
CA GLN A 284 -10.98 -0.56 1.97
C GLN A 284 -11.89 0.07 0.94
N LEU A 285 -11.38 0.19 -0.29
CA LEU A 285 -12.08 0.55 -1.51
C LEU A 285 -13.60 0.40 -1.37
N GLU A 286 -14.28 1.44 -0.90
CA GLU A 286 -15.72 1.56 -1.07
C GLU A 286 -15.93 1.88 -2.54
N ILE A 287 -15.90 0.82 -3.36
CA ILE A 287 -16.59 0.83 -4.65
C ILE A 287 -18.06 0.71 -4.29
N GLU A 288 -18.69 1.85 -4.00
CA GLU A 288 -20.13 1.98 -4.17
C GLU A 288 -20.41 1.67 -5.66
N PRO A 289 -21.19 0.64 -6.01
CA PRO A 289 -21.66 0.51 -7.37
C PRO A 289 -22.52 1.75 -7.65
N ILE A 290 -22.15 2.56 -8.65
CA ILE A 290 -23.02 3.61 -9.17
C ILE A 290 -24.21 2.91 -9.85
N SER A 291 -25.17 2.51 -9.04
CA SER A 291 -26.56 2.31 -9.42
C SER A 291 -27.11 3.68 -9.79
N GLY A 292 -27.12 3.96 -11.08
CA GLY A 292 -27.55 5.23 -11.65
C GLY A 292 -28.10 5.05 -13.04
N THR A 293 -29.17 4.26 -13.16
CA THR A 293 -30.04 4.21 -14.33
C THR A 293 -30.60 5.61 -14.58
N ALA A 294 -29.98 6.35 -15.49
CA ALA A 294 -30.57 7.55 -16.10
C ALA A 294 -30.72 7.30 -17.60
N ALA A 295 -31.71 6.47 -17.94
CA ALA A 295 -32.27 6.47 -19.28
C ALA A 295 -33.10 7.76 -19.46
N ALA A 296 -32.48 8.77 -20.06
CA ALA A 296 -33.19 9.91 -20.64
C ALA A 296 -32.52 10.30 -21.98
N ARG A 297 -33.01 9.70 -23.06
CA ARG A 297 -32.97 10.27 -24.42
C ARG A 297 -34.43 10.23 -24.88
N VAL A 298 -35.15 11.34 -24.74
CA VAL A 298 -35.38 12.34 -25.79
C VAL A 298 -35.84 11.67 -27.09
N SER A 299 -37.14 11.48 -27.20
CA SER A 299 -37.85 11.32 -28.46
C SER A 299 -37.87 12.66 -29.18
N ALA A 300 -37.27 12.71 -30.36
CA ALA A 300 -37.50 13.74 -31.35
C ALA A 300 -37.83 13.01 -32.66
N GLU A 301 -39.11 12.77 -32.90
CA GLU A 301 -39.64 12.50 -34.23
C GLU A 301 -40.41 13.75 -34.66
N GLY A 302 -39.81 14.45 -35.62
CA GLY A 302 -40.48 15.49 -36.40
C GLY A 302 -41.50 14.82 -37.31
N THR A 303 -42.69 15.37 -37.28
CA THR A 303 -43.78 15.16 -38.23
C THR A 303 -43.37 15.58 -39.64
N ASP A 304 -43.41 14.64 -40.58
CA ASP A 304 -43.65 14.91 -42.00
C ASP A 304 -45.17 15.09 -42.22
N GLY A 305 -45.53 16.20 -42.84
CA GLY A 305 -46.88 16.58 -43.27
C GLY A 305 -46.80 17.82 -44.15
#